data_AF-A0A1V5ECV4-F1
#
_entry.id   AF-A0A1V5ECV4-F1
#
_cell.length_a   1.000
_cell.length_b   1.000
_cell.length_c   1.000
_cell.angle_alpha   90.00
_cell.angle_beta   90.00
_cell.angle_gamma   90.00
#
_symmetry.space_group_name_H-M   'P 1'
#
loop_
_entity.id
_entity.type
_entity.pdbx_description
1 polymer ?
#
loop_
_entity_poly.entity_id
_entity_poly.type
_entity_poly.pdbx_seq_one_letter_code
_entity_poly.pdbx_strand_id
1 'polypeptide(L)'
;MIQKKRDIWPYLLVAPALAVVLTVVFVPVVNAILMSFRSYDLTRPSRTGFVGLKNYADVLSLCSRHEGVFDGKWWSGLPGHRFSYSKLTMNFVKAKAHYESGDLRAAEEAYSLLLAAPKISESADMYYFALADLGSIRLAQKRYPEGIELLRKAVEEIELQRSTIATESAKIGFFGDKQRVYETLIKALFSRGLNREAFEYVERSKARALVDMLAAKTDFAVRTGDERKVRELLAMQGAAELEALAREGAFQKDGTRGVMIRTREQLTRQAGELASLVSVPSVSAEEIQKFIPAGETLVEYYYAGDDLYAFVLTPQGLSAVCMETAGLIEDIREFRRSLADLSASRHEAIAARLYTRLFRPLEDSLKTPQLIVVPHGMLHYIPFYALRGEKGYVVERHAVRMLPSAGVLKYLRGEKPAKPGDILAFGNPDLGDPKLDLAFAQNEAVAVSRTRPNSRVLLRREATETALNRYGDGFRYIHFATHGEFDADKPLNSALLLAGDAESDGRLTVDKLYSMKLHADLVTLSACETGLGKIVNGDDMVGLTRGFLYAGSRSIVTSLWKVDDLATSFLMTEFYSNLQKADKRDALRSAMLAAKSKYPHPFYWAAFQLTGNAD
;
A
#
# COMPACT_ATOMS: atom_id res chain seq x y z
N MET A 1 37.74 70.33 5.42
CA MET A 1 36.40 70.05 4.87
C MET A 1 36.09 68.58 5.07
N ILE A 2 35.36 68.33 6.14
CA ILE A 2 34.68 67.10 6.48
C ILE A 2 33.46 66.93 5.55
N GLN A 3 32.97 65.69 5.40
CA GLN A 3 31.66 65.28 4.88
C GLN A 3 31.43 65.20 3.35
N LYS A 4 31.62 63.99 2.80
CA LYS A 4 30.61 63.21 2.05
C LYS A 4 31.27 61.95 1.47
N LYS A 5 31.29 60.84 2.21
CA LYS A 5 31.53 59.46 1.71
C LYS A 5 31.47 58.37 2.81
N ARG A 6 30.51 58.48 3.73
CA ARG A 6 30.09 57.40 4.62
C ARG A 6 28.58 57.37 4.52
N ASP A 7 28.02 56.40 3.78
CA ASP A 7 26.60 55.97 3.89
C ASP A 7 26.19 54.79 2.99
N ILE A 8 27.13 54.07 2.33
CA ILE A 8 26.76 52.90 1.50
C ILE A 8 27.37 51.57 2.00
N TRP A 9 28.25 51.61 3.00
CA TRP A 9 28.93 50.41 3.52
C TRP A 9 28.13 49.49 4.47
N PRO A 10 27.06 49.90 5.16
CA PRO A 10 26.29 48.95 5.99
C PRO A 10 25.45 47.97 5.18
N TYR A 11 25.11 48.28 3.93
CA TYR A 11 24.16 47.49 3.13
C TYR A 11 24.81 46.36 2.32
N LEU A 12 26.12 46.42 2.06
CA LEU A 12 26.85 45.43 1.26
C LEU A 12 27.41 44.24 2.06
N LEU A 13 27.44 44.32 3.40
CA LEU A 13 27.94 43.24 4.27
C LEU A 13 26.83 42.44 4.96
N VAL A 14 25.61 42.97 5.04
CA VAL A 14 24.48 42.31 5.73
C VAL A 14 23.67 41.40 4.79
N ALA A 15 23.57 41.76 3.50
CA ALA A 15 22.80 40.98 2.52
C ALA A 15 23.33 39.55 2.29
N PRO A 16 24.66 39.28 2.21
CA PRO A 16 25.16 37.92 2.07
C PRO A 16 24.99 37.11 3.37
N ALA A 17 25.20 37.73 4.54
CA ALA A 17 25.07 37.06 5.83
C ALA A 17 23.61 36.69 6.17
N LEU A 18 22.64 37.55 5.84
CA LEU A 18 21.21 37.25 6.04
C LEU A 18 20.66 36.25 5.01
N ALA A 19 21.13 36.30 3.76
CA ALA A 19 20.84 35.28 2.77
C ALA A 19 21.39 33.91 3.21
N VAL A 20 22.58 33.88 3.82
CA VAL A 20 23.12 32.67 4.46
C VAL A 20 22.25 32.21 5.64
N VAL A 21 21.73 33.10 6.50
CA VAL A 21 20.82 32.69 7.60
C VAL A 21 19.49 32.13 7.07
N LEU A 22 18.87 32.76 6.06
CA LEU A 22 17.61 32.28 5.48
C LEU A 22 17.79 30.98 4.68
N THR A 23 18.85 30.87 3.88
CA THR A 23 19.06 29.75 2.95
C THR A 23 19.88 28.59 3.53
N VAL A 24 20.76 28.85 4.52
CA VAL A 24 21.67 27.85 5.14
C VAL A 24 21.24 27.47 6.57
N VAL A 25 20.46 28.28 7.29
CA VAL A 25 19.98 27.95 8.64
C VAL A 25 18.49 27.60 8.65
N PHE A 26 17.64 28.43 8.04
CA PHE A 26 16.19 28.24 8.13
C PHE A 26 15.66 27.15 7.20
N VAL A 27 16.14 27.09 5.94
CA VAL A 27 15.71 26.05 4.99
C VAL A 27 16.07 24.63 5.46
N PRO A 28 17.27 24.35 6.02
CA PRO A 28 17.57 23.02 6.57
C PRO A 28 16.84 22.70 7.87
N VAL A 29 16.55 23.68 8.73
CA VAL A 29 15.74 23.48 9.96
C VAL A 29 14.28 23.24 9.60
N VAL A 30 13.74 23.99 8.65
CA VAL A 30 12.39 23.79 8.10
C VAL A 30 12.31 22.46 7.34
N ASN A 31 13.30 22.11 6.52
CA ASN A 31 13.37 20.78 5.89
C ASN A 31 13.56 19.66 6.93
N ALA A 32 14.33 19.86 8.01
CA ALA A 32 14.45 18.86 9.07
C ALA A 32 13.12 18.69 9.84
N ILE A 33 12.40 19.79 10.07
CA ILE A 33 11.06 19.79 10.67
C ILE A 33 10.01 19.18 9.72
N LEU A 34 10.16 19.34 8.40
CA LEU A 34 9.23 18.85 7.37
C LEU A 34 9.57 17.44 6.82
N MET A 35 10.84 16.97 6.85
CA MET A 35 11.28 15.74 6.14
C MET A 35 11.50 14.51 7.02
N SER A 36 11.74 14.59 8.34
CA SER A 36 11.87 13.40 9.20
C SER A 36 11.94 13.74 10.70
N PHE A 37 10.89 13.40 11.46
CA PHE A 37 10.98 13.19 12.91
C PHE A 37 10.95 11.69 13.28
N ARG A 38 11.73 10.87 12.56
CA ARG A 38 12.35 9.68 13.18
C ARG A 38 13.81 10.00 13.45
N SER A 39 14.18 10.00 14.72
CA SER A 39 15.56 9.92 15.22
C SER A 39 16.53 11.08 14.91
N TYR A 40 16.08 12.34 14.95
CA TYR A 40 17.01 13.44 15.26
C TYR A 40 17.08 13.60 16.78
N ASP A 41 18.03 12.91 17.38
CA ASP A 41 18.47 13.17 18.73
C ASP A 41 19.13 14.56 18.76
N LEU A 42 18.40 15.57 19.24
CA LEU A 42 18.88 16.95 19.42
C LEU A 42 20.08 17.05 20.39
N THR A 43 20.52 15.93 20.98
CA THR A 43 21.70 15.86 21.83
C THR A 43 22.99 15.45 21.10
N ARG A 44 22.95 15.04 19.83
CA ARG A 44 24.17 14.72 19.06
C ARG A 44 24.70 15.92 18.26
N PRO A 45 25.99 16.30 18.40
CA PRO A 45 26.56 17.42 17.67
C PRO A 45 26.74 17.08 16.18
N SER A 46 26.24 17.94 15.30
CA SER A 46 26.43 17.82 13.85
C SER A 46 27.85 18.24 13.45
N ARG A 47 28.44 17.55 12.46
CA ARG A 47 29.76 17.86 11.88
C ARG A 47 29.84 19.17 11.10
N THR A 48 28.76 19.97 11.10
CA THR A 48 28.62 21.22 10.33
C THR A 48 28.64 22.48 11.19
N GLY A 49 28.93 22.40 12.49
CA GLY A 49 29.22 23.60 13.30
C GLY A 49 27.99 24.46 13.62
N PHE A 50 26.82 23.84 13.85
CA PHE A 50 25.61 24.56 14.25
C PHE A 50 25.51 24.73 15.78
N VAL A 51 25.24 25.96 16.23
CA VAL A 51 25.08 26.31 17.65
C VAL A 51 23.59 26.31 18.04
N GLY A 52 23.21 25.48 19.02
CA GLY A 52 22.35 25.95 20.13
C GLY A 52 20.89 25.47 20.27
N LEU A 53 20.27 24.76 19.31
CA LEU A 53 18.88 24.27 19.47
C LEU A 53 18.88 22.87 20.12
N LYS A 54 18.49 22.77 21.40
CA LYS A 54 18.43 21.50 22.14
C LYS A 54 17.00 21.03 22.42
N ASN A 55 16.01 21.93 22.38
CA ASN A 55 14.60 21.63 22.65
C ASN A 55 13.64 22.61 21.94
N TYR A 56 12.33 22.36 22.04
CA TYR A 56 11.30 23.22 21.45
C TYR A 56 11.25 24.65 22.03
N ALA A 57 11.71 24.86 23.28
CA ALA A 57 11.82 26.20 23.85
C ALA A 57 12.93 27.02 23.17
N ASP A 58 14.03 26.39 22.75
CA ASP A 58 15.07 27.05 21.96
C ASP A 58 14.54 27.45 20.57
N VAL A 59 13.71 26.61 19.96
CA VAL A 59 13.04 26.91 18.69
C VAL A 59 12.09 28.10 18.83
N LEU A 60 11.23 28.10 19.85
CA LEU A 60 10.33 29.22 20.15
C LEU A 60 11.12 30.51 20.41
N SER A 61 12.19 30.44 21.20
CA SER A 61 13.08 31.58 21.48
C SER A 61 13.73 32.14 20.22
N LEU A 62 14.18 31.28 19.31
CA LEU A 62 14.73 31.69 18.01
C LEU A 62 13.66 32.40 17.18
N CYS A 63 12.46 31.81 17.10
CA CYS A 63 11.37 32.38 16.33
C CYS A 63 10.90 33.74 16.89
N SER A 64 10.88 33.92 18.23
CA SER A 64 10.56 35.20 18.86
C SER A 64 11.66 36.26 18.66
N ARG A 65 12.94 35.87 18.73
CA ARG A 65 14.08 36.79 18.52
C ARG A 65 14.13 37.39 17.12
N HIS A 66 13.56 36.70 16.12
CA HIS A 66 13.58 37.12 14.73
C HIS A 66 12.22 37.58 14.17
N GLU A 67 11.18 37.73 15.00
CA GLU A 67 9.85 38.22 14.57
C GLU A 67 9.92 39.53 13.76
N GLY A 68 10.73 40.50 14.22
CA GLY A 68 10.88 41.80 13.57
C GLY A 68 11.57 41.78 12.20
N VAL A 69 12.31 40.71 11.88
CA VAL A 69 12.99 40.53 10.58
C VAL A 69 12.00 40.09 9.51
N PHE A 70 10.96 39.34 9.90
CA PHE A 70 9.94 38.79 9.00
C PHE A 70 8.66 39.64 8.92
N ASP A 71 8.54 40.68 9.74
CA ASP A 71 7.43 41.64 9.74
C ASP A 71 7.53 42.69 8.63
N GLY A 72 8.52 42.60 7.74
CA GLY A 72 8.68 43.51 6.60
C GLY A 72 9.07 44.95 6.96
N LYS A 73 9.09 45.31 8.26
CA LYS A 73 9.39 46.66 8.76
C LYS A 73 10.82 47.14 8.46
N TRP A 74 11.76 46.23 8.15
CA TRP A 74 13.13 46.58 7.78
C TRP A 74 13.35 46.76 6.26
N TRP A 75 12.38 46.43 5.42
CA TRP A 75 12.59 46.22 3.97
C TRP A 75 11.58 46.95 3.08
N SER A 76 10.99 48.07 3.52
CA SER A 76 9.95 48.83 2.81
C SER A 76 10.40 49.52 1.49
N GLY A 77 11.37 48.97 0.76
CA GLY A 77 11.99 49.59 -0.42
C GLY A 77 12.09 48.75 -1.69
N LEU A 78 11.64 47.49 -1.73
CA LEU A 78 11.71 46.67 -2.96
C LEU A 78 10.33 46.07 -3.32
N PRO A 79 9.76 46.39 -4.50
CA PRO A 79 8.48 45.86 -4.94
C PRO A 79 8.62 44.46 -5.55
N GLY A 80 7.65 43.59 -5.23
CA GLY A 80 7.40 42.34 -5.96
C GLY A 80 7.99 41.08 -5.31
N HIS A 81 7.15 40.36 -4.56
CA HIS A 81 7.25 38.91 -4.31
C HIS A 81 8.58 38.34 -3.77
N ARG A 82 8.65 38.10 -2.45
CA ARG A 82 9.41 36.97 -1.83
C ARG A 82 9.24 36.78 -0.31
N PHE A 83 8.75 37.78 0.44
CA PHE A 83 8.84 37.77 1.93
C PHE A 83 7.57 37.33 2.69
N SER A 84 6.42 37.17 2.04
CA SER A 84 5.20 36.68 2.69
C SER A 84 5.30 35.21 3.12
N TYR A 85 6.12 34.42 2.40
CA TYR A 85 6.30 32.99 2.65
C TYR A 85 7.16 32.70 3.89
N SER A 86 8.15 33.57 4.19
CA SER A 86 9.01 33.39 5.37
C SER A 86 8.25 33.60 6.69
N LYS A 87 7.29 34.53 6.72
CA LYS A 87 6.44 34.75 7.91
C LYS A 87 5.45 33.60 8.12
N LEU A 88 4.83 33.10 7.05
CA LEU A 88 3.93 31.94 7.11
C LEU A 88 4.66 30.70 7.65
N THR A 89 5.84 30.41 7.10
CA THR A 89 6.68 29.28 7.52
C THR A 89 7.10 29.40 8.98
N MET A 90 7.52 30.59 9.42
CA MET A 90 7.88 30.82 10.82
C MET A 90 6.68 30.61 11.76
N ASN A 91 5.50 31.10 11.39
CA ASN A 91 4.29 30.91 12.19
C ASN A 91 3.88 29.43 12.28
N PHE A 92 4.03 28.68 11.19
CA PHE A 92 3.82 27.23 11.19
C PHE A 92 4.79 26.52 12.16
N VAL A 93 6.08 26.85 12.10
CA VAL A 93 7.09 26.28 13.00
C VAL A 93 6.78 26.59 14.47
N LYS A 94 6.33 27.81 14.80
CA LYS A 94 5.90 28.16 16.15
C LYS A 94 4.69 27.33 16.59
N ALA A 95 3.66 27.24 15.76
CA ALA A 95 2.46 26.46 16.06
C ALA A 95 2.81 25.00 16.33
N LYS A 96 3.68 24.42 15.50
CA LYS A 96 4.19 23.06 15.67
C LYS A 96 5.01 22.90 16.95
N ALA A 97 5.89 23.84 17.28
CA ALA A 97 6.66 23.80 18.51
C ALA A 97 5.78 23.87 19.78
N HIS A 98 4.73 24.70 19.78
CA HIS A 98 3.73 24.71 20.86
C HIS A 98 2.99 23.37 20.96
N TYR A 99 2.60 22.79 19.83
CA TYR A 99 1.90 21.50 19.82
C TYR A 99 2.76 20.36 20.38
N GLU A 100 4.00 20.22 19.89
CA GLU A 100 4.92 19.16 20.31
C GLU A 100 5.44 19.35 21.74
N SER A 101 5.47 20.58 22.25
CA SER A 101 5.78 20.86 23.66
C SER A 101 4.59 20.63 24.62
N GLY A 102 3.41 20.30 24.09
CA GLY A 102 2.20 20.05 24.87
C GLY A 102 1.42 21.30 25.27
N ASP A 103 1.83 22.49 24.84
CA ASP A 103 1.05 23.73 25.03
C ASP A 103 -0.08 23.80 23.99
N LEU A 104 -1.10 22.96 24.19
CA LEU A 104 -2.21 22.81 23.26
C LEU A 104 -3.01 24.10 23.07
N ARG A 105 -3.03 24.99 24.07
CA ARG A 105 -3.76 26.26 23.99
C ARG A 105 -3.03 27.23 23.05
N ALA A 106 -1.74 27.44 23.24
CA ALA A 106 -0.96 28.30 22.35
C ALA A 106 -0.88 27.71 20.94
N ALA A 107 -0.78 26.38 20.82
CA ALA A 107 -0.81 25.69 19.53
C ALA A 107 -2.14 25.91 18.80
N GLU A 108 -3.26 25.80 19.50
CA GLU A 108 -4.59 26.03 18.94
C GLU A 108 -4.76 27.45 18.40
N GLU A 109 -4.40 28.47 19.19
CA GLU A 109 -4.43 29.87 18.77
C GLU A 109 -3.54 30.08 17.54
N ALA A 110 -2.31 29.56 17.57
CA ALA A 110 -1.36 29.70 16.48
C ALA A 110 -1.85 29.02 15.19
N TYR A 111 -2.36 27.79 15.25
CA TYR A 111 -2.90 27.10 14.07
C TYR A 111 -4.19 27.72 13.54
N SER A 112 -5.05 28.22 14.42
CA SER A 112 -6.29 28.90 14.02
C SER A 112 -5.97 30.20 13.25
N LEU A 113 -4.99 30.98 13.73
CA LEU A 113 -4.47 32.15 13.02
C LEU A 113 -3.82 31.78 11.69
N LEU A 114 -3.08 30.66 11.65
CA LEU A 114 -2.41 30.19 10.45
C LEU A 114 -3.41 29.77 9.37
N LEU A 115 -4.47 29.04 9.73
CA LEU A 115 -5.54 28.60 8.83
C LEU A 115 -6.43 29.75 8.35
N ALA A 116 -6.53 30.85 9.12
CA ALA A 116 -7.23 32.06 8.69
C ALA A 116 -6.45 32.88 7.64
N ALA A 117 -5.15 32.63 7.46
CA ALA A 117 -4.32 33.34 6.49
C ALA A 117 -4.60 32.82 5.06
N PRO A 118 -5.08 33.63 4.10
CA PRO A 118 -5.50 33.14 2.78
C PRO A 118 -4.43 32.40 1.97
N LYS A 119 -3.15 32.67 2.25
CA LYS A 119 -2.01 32.08 1.53
C LYS A 119 -1.59 30.71 2.02
N ILE A 120 -2.10 30.23 3.16
CA ILE A 120 -1.68 28.91 3.66
C ILE A 120 -2.05 27.79 2.70
N SER A 121 -3.22 27.89 2.06
CA SER A 121 -3.68 26.90 1.07
C SER A 121 -2.79 26.83 -0.18
N GLU A 122 -1.95 27.84 -0.43
CA GLU A 122 -0.93 27.78 -1.49
C GLU A 122 0.20 26.79 -1.14
N SER A 123 0.44 26.54 0.15
CA SER A 123 1.40 25.56 0.64
C SER A 123 0.67 24.36 1.24
N ALA A 124 0.40 23.38 0.40
CA ALA A 124 -0.44 22.26 0.78
C ALA A 124 0.11 21.41 1.92
N ASP A 125 1.44 21.24 2.01
CA ASP A 125 2.05 20.51 3.12
C ASP A 125 1.75 21.22 4.44
N MET A 126 2.02 22.53 4.53
CA MET A 126 1.68 23.32 5.72
C MET A 126 0.17 23.33 5.99
N TYR A 127 -0.65 23.37 4.95
CA TYR A 127 -2.10 23.42 5.07
C TYR A 127 -2.69 22.14 5.67
N TYR A 128 -2.37 20.97 5.12
CA TYR A 128 -2.90 19.71 5.68
C TYR A 128 -2.35 19.45 7.09
N PHE A 129 -1.08 19.80 7.35
CA PHE A 129 -0.52 19.64 8.70
C PHE A 129 -1.24 20.54 9.72
N ALA A 130 -1.50 21.81 9.37
CA ALA A 130 -2.21 22.72 10.24
C ALA A 130 -3.66 22.25 10.52
N LEU A 131 -4.35 21.74 9.49
CA LEU A 131 -5.67 21.13 9.65
C LEU A 131 -5.62 19.90 10.55
N ALA A 132 -4.67 19.00 10.33
CA ALA A 132 -4.54 17.75 11.08
C ALA A 132 -4.15 17.96 12.54
N ASP A 133 -3.17 18.83 12.81
CA ASP A 133 -2.74 19.15 14.17
C ASP A 133 -3.84 19.90 14.93
N LEU A 134 -4.49 20.91 14.31
CA LEU A 134 -5.62 21.58 14.94
C LEU A 134 -6.78 20.60 15.21
N GLY A 135 -7.08 19.73 14.24
CA GLY A 135 -8.08 18.67 14.41
C GLY A 135 -7.76 17.77 15.60
N SER A 136 -6.50 17.35 15.73
CA SER A 136 -6.01 16.55 16.86
C SER A 136 -6.14 17.28 18.20
N ILE A 137 -5.85 18.59 18.23
CA ILE A 137 -6.06 19.44 19.42
C ILE A 137 -7.54 19.47 19.79
N ARG A 138 -8.45 19.66 18.82
CA ARG A 138 -9.91 19.63 19.06
C ARG A 138 -10.37 18.30 19.63
N LEU A 139 -9.86 17.18 19.10
CA LEU A 139 -10.16 15.86 19.63
C LEU A 139 -9.69 15.70 21.08
N ALA A 140 -8.46 16.14 21.40
CA ALA A 140 -7.93 16.11 22.77
C ALA A 140 -8.76 16.95 23.75
N GLN A 141 -9.36 18.03 23.27
CA GLN A 141 -10.31 18.88 24.01
C GLN A 141 -11.75 18.33 24.03
N LYS A 142 -11.99 17.10 23.54
CA LYS A 142 -13.31 16.46 23.42
C LYS A 142 -14.29 17.20 22.49
N ARG A 143 -13.79 18.09 21.62
CA ARG A 143 -14.56 18.78 20.57
C ARG A 143 -14.61 17.95 19.31
N TYR A 144 -15.22 16.76 19.42
CA TYR A 144 -15.20 15.74 18.37
C TYR A 144 -15.72 16.21 17.00
N PRO A 145 -16.89 16.88 16.88
CA PRO A 145 -17.39 17.29 15.56
C PRO A 145 -16.42 18.21 14.81
N GLU A 146 -15.81 19.16 15.53
CA GLU A 146 -14.86 20.12 14.95
C GLU A 146 -13.54 19.45 14.59
N GLY A 147 -13.04 18.57 15.46
CA GLY A 147 -11.80 17.82 15.20
C GLY A 147 -11.91 16.88 14.02
N ILE A 148 -13.02 16.13 13.93
CA ILE A 148 -13.33 15.25 12.80
C ILE A 148 -13.40 16.05 11.51
N GLU A 149 -14.13 17.18 11.50
CA GLU A 149 -14.29 18.00 10.29
C GLU A 149 -12.95 18.57 9.78
N LEU A 150 -12.07 19.01 10.68
CA LEU A 150 -10.73 19.45 10.31
C LEU A 150 -9.88 18.31 9.74
N LEU A 151 -9.96 17.11 10.32
CA LEU A 151 -9.25 15.93 9.82
C LEU A 151 -9.78 15.47 8.46
N ARG A 152 -11.09 15.55 8.21
CA ARG A 152 -11.67 15.27 6.87
C ARG A 152 -11.07 16.20 5.82
N LYS A 153 -11.02 17.50 6.10
CA LYS A 153 -10.39 18.49 5.21
C LYS A 153 -8.91 18.22 5.00
N ALA A 154 -8.19 17.80 6.05
CA ALA A 154 -6.78 17.41 5.92
C ALA A 154 -6.62 16.21 4.98
N VAL A 155 -7.47 15.19 5.11
CA VAL A 155 -7.47 14.02 4.23
C VAL A 155 -7.82 14.40 2.79
N GLU A 156 -8.79 15.29 2.58
CA GLU A 156 -9.13 15.80 1.24
C GLU A 156 -7.94 16.49 0.57
N GLU A 157 -7.18 17.31 1.30
CA GLU A 157 -5.98 17.94 0.78
C GLU A 157 -4.88 16.92 0.48
N ILE A 158 -4.71 15.90 1.33
CA ILE A 158 -3.78 14.80 1.08
C ILE A 158 -4.14 14.05 -0.21
N GLU A 159 -5.42 13.75 -0.43
CA GLU A 159 -5.90 13.08 -1.64
C GLU A 159 -5.75 13.96 -2.89
N LEU A 160 -5.99 15.26 -2.74
CA LEU A 160 -5.75 16.23 -3.81
C LEU A 160 -4.29 16.20 -4.24
N GLN A 161 -3.36 16.25 -3.29
CA GLN A 161 -1.92 16.11 -3.56
C GLN A 161 -1.59 14.77 -4.23
N ARG A 162 -2.09 13.65 -3.69
CA ARG A 162 -1.84 12.30 -4.24
C ARG A 162 -2.26 12.19 -5.70
N SER A 163 -3.40 12.77 -6.04
CA SER A 163 -3.93 12.75 -7.40
C SER A 163 -3.09 13.52 -8.41
N THR A 164 -2.16 14.37 -7.96
CA THR A 164 -1.22 15.07 -8.85
C THR A 164 0.06 14.29 -9.12
N ILE A 165 0.24 13.11 -8.51
CA ILE A 165 1.44 12.29 -8.68
C ILE A 165 1.28 11.42 -9.92
N ALA A 166 2.24 11.54 -10.84
CA ALA A 166 2.18 10.88 -12.14
C ALA A 166 2.46 9.37 -12.04
N THR A 167 3.49 8.95 -11.30
CA THR A 167 3.96 7.54 -11.32
C THR A 167 3.40 6.72 -10.16
N GLU A 168 3.13 5.43 -10.40
CA GLU A 168 2.72 4.50 -9.33
C GLU A 168 3.76 4.39 -8.21
N SER A 169 5.04 4.28 -8.57
CA SER A 169 6.13 4.19 -7.61
C SER A 169 6.17 5.40 -6.67
N ALA A 170 5.90 6.60 -7.19
CA ALA A 170 5.82 7.81 -6.38
C ALA A 170 4.53 7.87 -5.53
N LYS A 171 3.40 7.38 -6.05
CA LYS A 171 2.16 7.25 -5.25
C LYS A 171 2.32 6.30 -4.06
N ILE A 172 3.04 5.19 -4.25
CA ILE A 172 3.37 4.24 -3.18
C ILE A 172 4.22 4.91 -2.08
N GLY A 173 5.20 5.72 -2.47
CA GLY A 173 6.04 6.47 -1.53
C GLY A 173 5.34 7.61 -0.80
N PHE A 174 4.16 8.05 -1.26
CA PHE A 174 3.52 9.29 -0.83
C PHE A 174 2.97 9.27 0.61
N PHE A 175 2.50 8.12 1.10
CA PHE A 175 1.65 8.07 2.30
C PHE A 175 2.36 8.23 3.65
N GLY A 176 3.71 8.17 3.71
CA GLY A 176 4.54 8.16 4.94
C GLY A 176 3.92 8.80 6.19
N ASP A 177 4.23 10.07 6.46
CA ASP A 177 3.71 10.80 7.65
C ASP A 177 2.21 11.14 7.55
N LYS A 178 1.65 11.06 6.34
CA LYS A 178 0.25 11.40 6.05
C LYS A 178 -0.70 10.32 6.57
N GLN A 179 -0.25 9.07 6.72
CA GLN A 179 -1.06 7.96 7.24
C GLN A 179 -1.58 8.20 8.66
N ARG A 180 -0.81 8.91 9.50
CA ARG A 180 -1.24 9.29 10.86
C ARG A 180 -2.52 10.12 10.88
N VAL A 181 -2.78 10.92 9.84
CA VAL A 181 -4.00 11.73 9.74
C VAL A 181 -5.22 10.82 9.55
N TYR A 182 -5.12 9.81 8.69
CA TYR A 182 -6.16 8.78 8.50
C TYR A 182 -6.39 8.01 9.78
N GLU A 183 -5.33 7.52 10.41
CA GLU A 183 -5.42 6.78 11.68
C GLU A 183 -6.16 7.59 12.75
N THR A 184 -5.79 8.87 12.93
CA THR A 184 -6.42 9.76 13.91
C THR A 184 -7.91 9.96 13.62
N LEU A 185 -8.26 10.16 12.35
CA LEU A 185 -9.65 10.30 11.91
C LEU A 185 -10.45 9.01 12.14
N ILE A 186 -9.91 7.85 11.75
CA ILE A 186 -10.54 6.54 11.89
C ILE A 186 -10.81 6.23 13.38
N LYS A 187 -9.83 6.47 14.27
CA LYS A 187 -10.00 6.34 15.72
C LYS A 187 -11.13 7.23 16.24
N ALA A 188 -11.15 8.49 15.81
CA ALA A 188 -12.18 9.44 16.21
C ALA A 188 -13.58 8.98 15.75
N LEU A 189 -13.74 8.61 14.48
CA LEU A 189 -15.00 8.13 13.92
C LEU A 189 -15.50 6.87 14.64
N PHE A 190 -14.61 5.88 14.84
CA PHE A 190 -14.94 4.65 15.55
C PHE A 190 -15.40 4.93 16.99
N SER A 191 -14.69 5.79 17.73
CA SER A 191 -15.05 6.15 19.11
C SER A 191 -16.42 6.83 19.24
N ARG A 192 -16.95 7.37 18.15
CA ARG A 192 -18.26 8.02 18.06
C ARG A 192 -19.35 7.11 17.49
N GLY A 193 -19.04 5.84 17.22
CA GLY A 193 -19.95 4.86 16.63
C GLY A 193 -20.18 5.06 15.12
N LEU A 194 -19.38 5.90 14.46
CA LEU A 194 -19.45 6.17 13.02
C LEU A 194 -18.67 5.11 12.23
N ASN A 195 -18.95 3.83 12.49
CA ASN A 195 -18.15 2.69 12.00
C ASN A 195 -18.13 2.58 10.48
N ARG A 196 -19.24 2.95 9.83
CA ARG A 196 -19.33 2.94 8.37
C ARG A 196 -18.39 3.95 7.74
N GLU A 197 -18.39 5.17 8.25
CA GLU A 197 -17.49 6.22 7.77
C GLU A 197 -16.03 5.88 8.11
N ALA A 198 -15.77 5.31 9.30
CA ALA A 198 -14.44 4.82 9.67
C ALA A 198 -13.91 3.79 8.65
N PHE A 199 -14.74 2.82 8.25
CA PHE A 199 -14.41 1.85 7.22
C PHE A 199 -14.08 2.50 5.87
N GLU A 200 -14.84 3.51 5.44
CA GLU A 200 -14.57 4.22 4.19
C GLU A 200 -13.22 4.93 4.22
N TYR A 201 -12.81 5.49 5.36
CA TYR A 201 -11.47 6.07 5.52
C TYR A 201 -10.35 5.02 5.59
N VAL A 202 -10.63 3.82 6.12
CA VAL A 202 -9.71 2.67 6.01
C VAL A 202 -9.45 2.35 4.55
N GLU A 203 -10.51 2.19 3.75
CA GLU A 203 -10.41 1.90 2.31
C GLU A 203 -9.74 3.04 1.52
N ARG A 204 -9.90 4.29 1.95
CA ARG A 204 -9.17 5.43 1.38
C ARG A 204 -7.68 5.41 1.70
N SER A 205 -7.28 4.77 2.79
CA SER A 205 -5.89 4.71 3.24
C SER A 205 -5.12 3.48 2.71
N LYS A 206 -5.81 2.43 2.26
CA LYS A 206 -5.21 1.13 1.89
C LYS A 206 -5.16 0.89 0.39
N ALA A 207 -4.06 0.28 -0.07
CA ALA A 207 -3.89 -0.31 -1.41
C ALA A 207 -4.33 0.60 -2.57
N ARG A 208 -4.23 1.93 -2.40
CA ARG A 208 -4.82 2.91 -3.32
C ARG A 208 -4.21 2.84 -4.70
N ALA A 209 -2.92 2.55 -4.80
CA ALA A 209 -2.25 2.45 -6.09
C ALA A 209 -2.77 1.26 -6.90
N LEU A 210 -3.05 0.11 -6.27
CA LEU A 210 -3.66 -1.04 -6.93
C LEU A 210 -5.12 -0.77 -7.34
N VAL A 211 -5.90 -0.11 -6.49
CA VAL A 211 -7.30 0.25 -6.81
C VAL A 211 -7.36 1.24 -7.97
N ASP A 212 -6.52 2.29 -7.95
CA ASP A 212 -6.40 3.27 -9.04
C ASP A 212 -6.10 2.58 -10.38
N MET A 213 -5.15 1.66 -10.35
CA MET A 213 -4.72 0.87 -11.50
C MET A 213 -5.83 -0.03 -12.05
N LEU A 214 -6.50 -0.80 -11.19
CA LEU A 214 -7.58 -1.67 -11.62
C LEU A 214 -8.73 -0.87 -12.23
N ALA A 215 -9.07 0.26 -11.61
CA ALA A 215 -10.07 1.19 -12.13
C ALA A 215 -9.68 1.75 -13.50
N ALA A 216 -8.42 2.18 -13.67
CA ALA A 216 -7.92 2.61 -14.97
C ALA A 216 -8.04 1.49 -16.00
N LYS A 217 -7.70 0.24 -15.67
CA LYS A 217 -7.82 -0.86 -16.63
C LYS A 217 -9.29 -1.15 -17.02
N THR A 218 -10.21 -1.19 -16.05
CA THR A 218 -11.62 -1.55 -16.27
C THR A 218 -12.45 -0.41 -16.86
N ASP A 219 -12.33 0.81 -16.35
CA ASP A 219 -13.13 1.94 -16.82
C ASP A 219 -12.76 2.31 -18.27
N PHE A 220 -11.49 2.17 -18.65
CA PHE A 220 -11.08 2.36 -20.04
C PHE A 220 -11.56 1.25 -20.98
N ALA A 221 -11.57 -0.01 -20.53
CA ALA A 221 -12.09 -1.14 -21.32
C ALA A 221 -13.61 -1.03 -21.55
N VAL A 222 -14.37 -0.60 -20.54
CA VAL A 222 -15.83 -0.45 -20.62
C VAL A 222 -16.25 0.78 -21.46
N ARG A 223 -15.47 1.87 -21.44
CA ARG A 223 -15.91 3.16 -22.03
C ARG A 223 -15.52 3.38 -23.49
N THR A 224 -14.48 2.73 -23.99
CA THR A 224 -13.95 3.06 -25.34
C THR A 224 -14.41 2.11 -26.44
N GLY A 225 -14.74 0.86 -26.13
CA GLY A 225 -15.05 -0.17 -27.13
C GLY A 225 -13.92 -0.46 -28.14
N ASP A 226 -12.78 0.21 -28.03
CA ASP A 226 -11.63 0.14 -28.95
C ASP A 226 -10.34 0.08 -28.13
N GLU A 227 -9.91 -1.15 -27.85
CA GLU A 227 -8.68 -1.45 -27.12
C GLU A 227 -7.43 -0.81 -27.74
N ARG A 228 -7.41 -0.49 -29.04
CA ARG A 228 -6.22 0.08 -29.70
C ARG A 228 -5.97 1.50 -29.25
N LYS A 229 -7.03 2.30 -29.11
CA LYS A 229 -6.94 3.69 -28.64
C LYS A 229 -6.65 3.78 -27.15
N VAL A 230 -7.16 2.82 -26.36
CA VAL A 230 -6.79 2.63 -24.95
C VAL A 230 -5.29 2.36 -24.81
N ARG A 231 -4.74 1.50 -25.68
CA ARG A 231 -3.31 1.17 -25.69
C ARG A 231 -2.43 2.38 -26.01
N GLU A 232 -2.85 3.23 -26.95
CA GLU A 232 -2.10 4.45 -27.31
C GLU A 232 -2.11 5.47 -26.17
N LEU A 233 -3.25 5.68 -25.50
CA LEU A 233 -3.36 6.65 -24.40
C LEU A 233 -2.57 6.22 -23.15
N LEU A 234 -2.58 4.93 -22.81
CA LEU A 234 -1.75 4.40 -21.71
C LEU A 234 -0.26 4.50 -22.02
N ALA A 235 0.15 4.31 -23.27
CA ALA A 235 1.53 4.50 -23.70
C ALA A 235 1.95 5.99 -23.65
N MET A 236 1.05 6.89 -24.03
CA MET A 236 1.28 8.34 -23.89
C MET A 236 1.38 8.76 -22.42
N GLN A 237 0.58 8.15 -21.54
CA GLN A 237 0.67 8.38 -20.09
C GLN A 237 2.02 7.90 -19.54
N GLY A 238 2.45 6.68 -19.88
CA GLY A 238 3.77 6.16 -19.51
C GLY A 238 4.93 7.01 -20.04
N ALA A 239 4.80 7.59 -21.24
CA ALA A 239 5.78 8.50 -21.80
C ALA A 239 5.83 9.86 -21.05
N ALA A 240 4.67 10.41 -20.70
CA ALA A 240 4.56 11.63 -19.89
C ALA A 240 5.09 11.42 -18.46
N GLU A 241 4.88 10.22 -17.90
CA GLU A 241 5.45 9.78 -16.63
C GLU A 241 6.98 9.72 -16.67
N LEU A 242 7.56 9.20 -17.77
CA LEU A 242 9.01 9.21 -18.00
C LEU A 242 9.57 10.63 -18.12
N GLU A 243 8.84 11.53 -18.79
CA GLU A 243 9.24 12.93 -18.94
C GLU A 243 9.17 13.70 -17.61
N ALA A 244 8.19 13.40 -16.76
CA ALA A 244 8.08 13.95 -15.41
C ALA A 244 9.25 13.51 -14.51
N LEU A 245 9.64 12.23 -14.57
CA LEU A 245 10.82 11.69 -13.89
C LEU A 245 12.11 12.38 -14.33
N ALA A 246 12.24 12.70 -15.63
CA ALA A 246 13.39 13.44 -16.15
C ALA A 246 13.46 14.89 -15.63
N ARG A 247 12.32 15.49 -15.30
CA ARG A 247 12.23 16.87 -14.78
C ARG A 247 12.38 16.97 -13.26
N GLU A 248 12.08 15.91 -12.49
CA GLU A 248 12.29 15.85 -11.03
C GLU A 248 13.77 15.94 -10.62
N GLY A 249 14.71 15.68 -11.54
CA GLY A 249 16.15 15.91 -11.34
C GLY A 249 16.54 17.40 -11.18
N ALA A 250 15.63 18.34 -11.44
CA ALA A 250 15.86 19.77 -11.26
C ALA A 250 15.09 20.29 -10.02
N PHE A 251 15.82 20.82 -9.05
CA PHE A 251 15.39 21.32 -7.73
C PHE A 251 14.36 22.49 -7.72
N GLN A 252 13.22 22.38 -8.42
CA GLN A 252 12.08 23.31 -8.28
C GLN A 252 10.74 22.55 -8.26
N LYS A 253 10.27 22.17 -7.06
CA LYS A 253 8.99 21.48 -6.87
C LYS A 253 7.74 22.39 -6.92
N ASP A 254 7.87 23.69 -6.67
CA ASP A 254 6.69 24.52 -6.36
C ASP A 254 6.05 25.26 -7.55
N GLY A 255 6.82 25.59 -8.60
CA GLY A 255 6.29 26.27 -9.79
C GLY A 255 5.45 25.36 -10.71
N THR A 256 5.78 24.08 -10.71
CA THR A 256 5.16 23.03 -11.54
C THR A 256 3.72 22.73 -11.10
N ARG A 257 3.41 22.94 -9.81
CA ARG A 257 2.12 22.59 -9.21
C ARG A 257 0.99 23.57 -9.55
N GLY A 258 1.25 24.88 -9.51
CA GLY A 258 0.26 25.88 -9.94
C GLY A 258 -0.09 25.75 -11.43
N VAL A 259 0.83 25.21 -12.23
CA VAL A 259 0.55 24.81 -13.61
C VAL A 259 -0.31 23.55 -13.63
N MET A 260 0.05 22.48 -12.91
CA MET A 260 -0.70 21.22 -12.88
C MET A 260 -2.15 21.35 -12.36
N ILE A 261 -2.39 22.16 -11.32
CA ILE A 261 -3.75 22.42 -10.79
C ILE A 261 -4.58 23.18 -11.83
N ARG A 262 -4.02 24.20 -12.48
CA ARG A 262 -4.71 24.94 -13.56
C ARG A 262 -4.95 24.06 -14.79
N THR A 263 -3.96 23.27 -15.19
CA THR A 263 -4.08 22.28 -16.28
C THR A 263 -5.15 21.25 -15.93
N ARG A 264 -5.26 20.81 -14.67
CA ARG A 264 -6.32 19.90 -14.23
C ARG A 264 -7.69 20.56 -14.22
N GLU A 265 -7.84 21.78 -13.69
CA GLU A 265 -9.11 22.49 -13.72
C GLU A 265 -9.55 22.76 -15.16
N GLN A 266 -8.61 22.97 -16.07
CA GLN A 266 -8.85 23.15 -17.49
C GLN A 266 -9.20 21.81 -18.17
N LEU A 267 -8.52 20.70 -17.83
CA LEU A 267 -8.84 19.34 -18.28
C LEU A 267 -10.17 18.83 -17.73
N THR A 268 -10.50 19.12 -16.48
CA THR A 268 -11.79 18.76 -15.84
C THR A 268 -12.94 19.55 -16.47
N ARG A 269 -12.67 20.82 -16.88
CA ARG A 269 -13.64 21.66 -17.59
C ARG A 269 -13.78 21.32 -19.08
N GLN A 270 -12.72 20.87 -19.75
CA GLN A 270 -12.72 20.58 -21.20
C GLN A 270 -12.94 19.09 -21.53
N ALA A 271 -12.63 18.19 -20.60
CA ALA A 271 -12.73 16.75 -20.77
C ALA A 271 -13.18 16.11 -19.44
N GLY A 272 -14.48 16.14 -19.17
CA GLY A 272 -15.09 15.45 -18.02
C GLY A 272 -14.74 13.96 -17.93
N GLU A 273 -14.34 13.35 -19.05
CA GLU A 273 -13.91 11.94 -19.17
C GLU A 273 -12.50 11.67 -18.60
N LEU A 274 -11.55 12.61 -18.72
CA LEU A 274 -10.16 12.43 -18.29
C LEU A 274 -9.95 12.64 -16.78
N ALA A 275 -10.82 13.40 -16.11
CA ALA A 275 -10.72 13.65 -14.67
C ALA A 275 -10.89 12.38 -13.81
N SER A 276 -11.68 11.41 -14.31
CA SER A 276 -11.87 10.10 -13.68
C SER A 276 -10.65 9.18 -13.77
N LEU A 277 -9.67 9.53 -14.60
CA LEU A 277 -8.45 8.75 -14.84
C LEU A 277 -7.31 9.13 -13.88
N VAL A 278 -7.48 10.23 -13.14
CA VAL A 278 -6.42 10.84 -12.31
C VAL A 278 -6.69 10.64 -10.80
N SER A 279 -7.93 10.35 -10.41
CA SER A 279 -8.28 9.99 -9.03
C SER A 279 -9.55 9.13 -9.01
N VAL A 280 -9.47 7.92 -8.47
CA VAL A 280 -10.63 7.06 -8.29
C VAL A 280 -11.41 7.53 -7.06
N PRO A 281 -12.71 7.91 -7.21
CA PRO A 281 -13.56 8.19 -6.06
C PRO A 281 -13.55 6.99 -5.11
N SER A 282 -13.46 7.23 -3.80
CA SER A 282 -13.55 6.14 -2.82
C SER A 282 -14.88 5.39 -2.97
N VAL A 283 -14.81 4.06 -3.04
CA VAL A 283 -15.99 3.19 -3.10
C VAL A 283 -16.67 3.23 -1.74
N SER A 284 -17.97 3.56 -1.67
CA SER A 284 -18.68 3.63 -0.39
C SER A 284 -18.86 2.24 0.22
N ALA A 285 -19.14 2.19 1.52
CA ALA A 285 -19.41 0.92 2.19
C ALA A 285 -20.62 0.20 1.55
N GLU A 286 -21.69 0.92 1.19
CA GLU A 286 -22.86 0.34 0.51
C GLU A 286 -22.50 -0.22 -0.86
N GLU A 287 -21.63 0.46 -1.59
CA GLU A 287 -21.21 0.01 -2.90
C GLU A 287 -20.37 -1.27 -2.78
N ILE A 288 -19.45 -1.34 -1.81
CA ILE A 288 -18.71 -2.57 -1.48
C ILE A 288 -19.66 -3.71 -1.09
N GLN A 289 -20.66 -3.44 -0.23
CA GLN A 289 -21.64 -4.45 0.21
C GLN A 289 -22.41 -5.08 -0.96
N LYS A 290 -22.71 -4.31 -2.02
CA LYS A 290 -23.34 -4.83 -3.26
C LYS A 290 -22.44 -5.79 -4.02
N PHE A 291 -21.12 -5.66 -3.86
CA PHE A 291 -20.14 -6.49 -4.53
C PHE A 291 -19.76 -7.76 -3.75
N ILE A 292 -20.11 -7.85 -2.46
CA ILE A 292 -19.96 -9.07 -1.66
C ILE A 292 -21.01 -10.11 -2.10
N PRO A 293 -20.60 -11.30 -2.56
CA PRO A 293 -21.55 -12.37 -2.88
C PRO A 293 -22.35 -12.83 -1.65
N ALA A 294 -23.60 -13.26 -1.86
CA ALA A 294 -24.51 -13.59 -0.75
C ALA A 294 -24.02 -14.73 0.15
N GLY A 295 -23.15 -15.61 -0.36
CA GLY A 295 -22.52 -16.70 0.38
C GLY A 295 -21.25 -16.31 1.14
N GLU A 296 -20.86 -15.03 1.14
CA GLU A 296 -19.60 -14.56 1.71
C GLU A 296 -19.78 -13.51 2.81
N THR A 297 -18.78 -13.43 3.70
CA THR A 297 -18.61 -12.36 4.67
C THR A 297 -17.22 -11.77 4.53
N LEU A 298 -17.13 -10.44 4.45
CA LEU A 298 -15.86 -9.73 4.37
C LEU A 298 -15.40 -9.31 5.76
N VAL A 299 -14.14 -9.59 6.07
CA VAL A 299 -13.46 -9.20 7.29
C VAL A 299 -12.25 -8.37 6.90
N GLU A 300 -12.25 -7.09 7.27
CA GLU A 300 -11.15 -6.18 7.00
C GLU A 300 -10.47 -5.71 8.27
N TYR A 301 -9.14 -5.90 8.33
CA TYR A 301 -8.31 -5.45 9.43
C TYR A 301 -7.62 -4.12 9.11
N TYR A 302 -7.40 -3.30 10.15
CA TYR A 302 -6.64 -2.06 10.06
C TYR A 302 -5.90 -1.73 11.36
N TYR A 303 -4.60 -1.49 11.28
CA TYR A 303 -3.79 -0.99 12.39
C TYR A 303 -3.86 0.53 12.38
N ALA A 304 -4.13 1.12 13.55
CA ALA A 304 -3.99 2.56 13.76
C ALA A 304 -3.26 2.78 15.09
N GLY A 305 -2.00 3.21 15.05
CA GLY A 305 -1.11 3.18 16.22
C GLY A 305 -1.12 1.81 16.93
N ASP A 306 -1.46 1.81 18.22
CA ASP A 306 -1.49 0.61 19.07
C ASP A 306 -2.85 -0.15 19.05
N ASP A 307 -3.79 0.27 18.20
CA ASP A 307 -5.12 -0.34 18.07
C ASP A 307 -5.23 -1.14 16.77
N LEU A 308 -5.91 -2.29 16.83
CA LEU A 308 -6.31 -3.06 15.64
C LEU A 308 -7.82 -3.03 15.52
N TYR A 309 -8.31 -2.47 14.43
CA TYR A 309 -9.72 -2.51 14.06
C TYR A 309 -9.99 -3.70 13.14
N ALA A 310 -11.14 -4.34 13.33
CA ALA A 310 -11.71 -5.25 12.34
C ALA A 310 -13.13 -4.85 12.00
N PHE A 311 -13.42 -4.79 10.71
CA PHE A 311 -14.73 -4.50 10.14
C PHE A 311 -15.28 -5.76 9.50
N VAL A 312 -16.49 -6.16 9.89
CA VAL A 312 -17.20 -7.31 9.33
C VAL A 312 -18.37 -6.80 8.51
N LEU A 313 -18.33 -7.05 7.20
CA LEU A 313 -19.33 -6.62 6.24
C LEU A 313 -20.07 -7.83 5.67
N THR A 314 -21.40 -7.72 5.67
CA THR A 314 -22.31 -8.61 4.95
C THR A 314 -23.14 -7.77 3.98
N PRO A 315 -23.91 -8.36 3.07
CA PRO A 315 -24.85 -7.58 2.25
C PRO A 315 -25.89 -6.79 3.08
N GLN A 316 -26.12 -7.15 4.35
CA GLN A 316 -27.16 -6.57 5.21
C GLN A 316 -26.63 -5.60 6.27
N GLY A 317 -25.33 -5.63 6.58
CA GLY A 317 -24.81 -4.79 7.67
C GLY A 317 -23.28 -4.69 7.71
N LEU A 318 -22.84 -3.78 8.57
CA LEU A 318 -21.44 -3.55 8.91
C LEU A 318 -21.34 -3.52 10.44
N SER A 319 -20.44 -4.33 10.98
CA SER A 319 -20.05 -4.28 12.39
C SER A 319 -18.55 -4.05 12.49
N ALA A 320 -18.10 -3.48 13.60
CA ALA A 320 -16.68 -3.21 13.80
C ALA A 320 -16.30 -3.46 15.26
N VAL A 321 -15.08 -3.96 15.46
CA VAL A 321 -14.50 -4.21 16.78
C VAL A 321 -13.10 -3.61 16.85
N CYS A 322 -12.70 -3.18 18.04
CA CYS A 322 -11.33 -2.76 18.34
C CYS A 322 -10.67 -3.82 19.21
N MET A 323 -9.42 -4.14 18.92
CA MET A 323 -8.62 -5.19 19.56
C MET A 323 -7.25 -4.64 19.95
N GLU A 324 -6.70 -5.14 21.05
CA GLU A 324 -5.37 -4.77 21.51
C GLU A 324 -4.26 -5.41 20.68
N THR A 325 -3.25 -4.62 20.34
CA THR A 325 -2.09 -5.08 19.55
C THR A 325 -0.89 -5.51 20.37
N ALA A 326 -0.90 -5.29 21.69
CA ALA A 326 0.24 -5.57 22.57
C ALA A 326 0.74 -7.02 22.44
N GLY A 327 1.97 -7.23 21.97
CA GLY A 327 2.54 -8.57 21.74
C GLY A 327 2.01 -9.32 20.51
N LEU A 328 1.11 -8.73 19.71
CA LEU A 328 0.51 -9.39 18.55
C LEU A 328 1.55 -9.66 17.45
N ILE A 329 2.46 -8.71 17.23
CA ILE A 329 3.52 -8.86 16.23
C ILE A 329 4.47 -9.99 16.62
N GLU A 330 4.83 -10.08 17.90
CA GLU A 330 5.65 -11.15 18.47
C GLU A 330 4.95 -12.50 18.32
N ASP A 331 3.65 -12.57 18.60
CA ASP A 331 2.84 -13.77 18.41
C ASP A 331 2.81 -14.23 16.94
N ILE A 332 2.67 -13.30 15.99
CA ILE A 332 2.70 -13.61 14.55
C ILE A 332 4.08 -14.14 14.14
N ARG A 333 5.17 -13.49 14.58
CA ARG A 333 6.53 -13.95 14.28
C ARG A 333 6.80 -15.33 14.87
N GLU A 334 6.36 -15.56 16.11
CA GLU A 334 6.51 -16.85 16.78
C GLU A 334 5.67 -17.93 16.09
N PHE A 335 4.45 -17.61 15.67
CA PHE A 335 3.61 -18.56 14.95
C PHE A 335 4.29 -19.02 13.66
N ARG A 336 4.78 -18.08 12.84
CA ARG A 336 5.50 -18.39 11.61
C ARG A 336 6.74 -19.26 11.86
N ARG A 337 7.54 -18.94 12.88
CA ARG A 337 8.71 -19.75 13.26
C ARG A 337 8.30 -21.15 13.71
N SER A 338 7.25 -21.26 14.53
CA SER A 338 6.76 -22.54 15.04
C SER A 338 6.18 -23.43 13.94
N LEU A 339 5.63 -22.85 12.87
CA LEU A 339 5.17 -23.61 11.71
C LEU A 339 6.33 -24.23 10.93
N ALA A 340 7.51 -23.61 10.93
CA ALA A 340 8.71 -24.16 10.30
C ALA A 340 9.42 -25.21 11.17
N ASP A 341 9.16 -25.23 12.49
CA ASP A 341 9.69 -26.23 13.42
C ASP A 341 8.77 -27.46 13.50
N LEU A 342 9.06 -28.46 12.66
CA LEU A 342 8.28 -29.69 12.57
C LEU A 342 8.36 -30.61 13.80
N SER A 343 9.27 -30.33 14.74
CA SER A 343 9.55 -31.20 15.89
C SER A 343 8.63 -30.95 17.09
N ALA A 344 7.92 -29.82 17.11
CA ALA A 344 7.17 -29.38 18.27
C ALA A 344 5.73 -28.92 17.93
N SER A 345 4.76 -29.34 18.75
CA SER A 345 3.37 -28.87 18.67
C SER A 345 3.13 -27.47 19.25
N ARG A 346 4.21 -26.67 19.42
CA ARG A 346 4.15 -25.30 19.94
C ARG A 346 3.24 -24.39 19.11
N HIS A 347 3.13 -24.67 17.80
CA HIS A 347 2.28 -23.94 16.88
C HIS A 347 0.80 -23.94 17.30
N GLU A 348 0.30 -25.00 17.94
CA GLU A 348 -1.12 -25.09 18.33
C GLU A 348 -1.51 -24.06 19.40
N ALA A 349 -0.66 -23.90 20.43
CA ALA A 349 -0.89 -22.93 21.50
C ALA A 349 -0.85 -21.49 20.97
N ILE A 350 0.07 -21.19 20.05
CA ILE A 350 0.17 -19.86 19.44
C ILE A 350 -0.99 -19.62 18.47
N ALA A 351 -1.39 -20.63 17.69
CA ALA A 351 -2.57 -20.58 16.82
C ALA A 351 -3.84 -20.28 17.63
N ALA A 352 -3.99 -20.88 18.82
CA ALA A 352 -5.10 -20.61 19.74
C ALA A 352 -5.08 -19.20 20.33
N ARG A 353 -3.89 -18.69 20.69
CA ARG A 353 -3.73 -17.31 21.15
C ARG A 353 -4.09 -16.32 20.05
N LEU A 354 -3.55 -16.49 18.84
CA LEU A 354 -3.87 -15.64 17.69
C LEU A 354 -5.35 -15.74 17.29
N TYR A 355 -5.94 -16.93 17.32
CA TYR A 355 -7.37 -17.12 17.09
C TYR A 355 -8.21 -16.32 18.08
N THR A 356 -7.88 -16.41 19.37
CA THR A 356 -8.60 -15.71 20.46
C THR A 356 -8.53 -14.19 20.28
N ARG A 357 -7.41 -13.67 19.78
CA ARG A 357 -7.20 -12.24 19.57
C ARG A 357 -7.85 -11.72 18.30
N LEU A 358 -7.70 -12.44 17.18
CA LEU A 358 -8.02 -11.95 15.84
C LEU A 358 -9.40 -12.40 15.34
N PHE A 359 -9.78 -13.65 15.66
CA PHE A 359 -10.93 -14.29 15.02
C PHE A 359 -12.13 -14.44 15.97
N ARG A 360 -11.88 -14.80 17.23
CA ARG A 360 -12.93 -14.97 18.26
C ARG A 360 -13.84 -13.74 18.41
N PRO A 361 -13.34 -12.49 18.43
CA PRO A 361 -14.21 -11.31 18.56
C PRO A 361 -15.18 -11.12 17.39
N LEU A 362 -14.95 -11.82 16.27
CA LEU A 362 -15.72 -11.67 15.03
C LEU A 362 -16.71 -12.82 14.84
N GLU A 363 -16.54 -13.96 15.50
CA GLU A 363 -17.26 -15.21 15.21
C GLU A 363 -18.78 -15.05 15.18
N ASP A 364 -19.35 -14.24 16.07
CA ASP A 364 -20.78 -14.01 16.11
C ASP A 364 -21.30 -13.27 14.88
N SER A 365 -20.46 -12.50 14.20
CA SER A 365 -20.78 -11.81 12.94
C SER A 365 -20.48 -12.65 11.69
N LEU A 366 -19.73 -13.77 11.81
CA LEU A 366 -19.39 -14.64 10.68
C LEU A 366 -20.48 -15.68 10.42
N LYS A 367 -21.51 -15.30 9.66
CA LYS A 367 -22.69 -16.16 9.40
C LYS A 367 -22.58 -17.03 8.15
N THR A 368 -21.51 -16.90 7.38
CA THR A 368 -21.35 -17.59 6.10
C THR A 368 -20.16 -18.56 6.11
N PRO A 369 -20.20 -19.62 5.28
CA PRO A 369 -19.09 -20.57 5.17
C PRO A 369 -17.89 -19.99 4.41
N GLN A 370 -18.06 -18.95 3.59
CA GLN A 370 -16.99 -18.38 2.79
C GLN A 370 -16.58 -17.01 3.33
N LEU A 371 -15.28 -16.78 3.51
CA LEU A 371 -14.74 -15.55 4.07
C LEU A 371 -13.83 -14.85 3.08
N ILE A 372 -14.00 -13.54 2.97
CA ILE A 372 -13.05 -12.61 2.37
C ILE A 372 -12.28 -11.98 3.50
N VAL A 373 -10.96 -12.12 3.53
CA VAL A 373 -10.13 -11.46 4.54
C VAL A 373 -9.28 -10.40 3.85
N VAL A 374 -9.34 -9.18 4.37
CA VAL A 374 -8.50 -8.06 3.96
C VAL A 374 -7.49 -7.79 5.09
N PRO A 375 -6.30 -8.42 5.05
CA PRO A 375 -5.26 -8.19 6.06
C PRO A 375 -4.73 -6.74 6.02
N HIS A 376 -4.00 -6.36 7.07
CA HIS A 376 -3.24 -5.11 7.13
C HIS A 376 -1.95 -5.32 7.93
N GLY A 377 -0.85 -4.70 7.50
CA GLY A 377 0.44 -4.80 8.18
C GLY A 377 0.90 -6.25 8.35
N MET A 378 1.39 -6.61 9.54
CA MET A 378 1.89 -7.97 9.82
C MET A 378 0.86 -9.08 9.61
N LEU A 379 -0.44 -8.75 9.48
CA LEU A 379 -1.48 -9.73 9.20
C LEU A 379 -1.43 -10.29 7.76
N HIS A 380 -0.66 -9.69 6.85
CA HIS A 380 -0.40 -10.27 5.52
C HIS A 380 0.38 -11.60 5.60
N TYR A 381 1.12 -11.83 6.69
CA TYR A 381 2.01 -12.98 6.83
C TYR A 381 1.44 -14.14 7.64
N ILE A 382 0.16 -14.08 8.00
CA ILE A 382 -0.50 -15.11 8.80
C ILE A 382 -1.35 -16.02 7.89
N PRO A 383 -1.21 -17.36 8.02
CA PRO A 383 -2.14 -18.29 7.43
C PRO A 383 -3.43 -18.32 8.26
N PHE A 384 -4.42 -17.47 7.94
CA PHE A 384 -5.71 -17.45 8.65
C PHE A 384 -6.39 -18.84 8.72
N TYR A 385 -6.19 -19.67 7.69
CA TYR A 385 -6.62 -21.07 7.62
C TYR A 385 -6.17 -21.93 8.82
N ALA A 386 -4.96 -21.65 9.35
CA ALA A 386 -4.31 -22.40 10.42
C ALA A 386 -4.49 -21.78 11.81
N LEU A 387 -5.27 -20.71 11.94
CA LEU A 387 -5.76 -20.30 13.25
C LEU A 387 -6.68 -21.39 13.81
N ARG A 388 -6.57 -21.66 15.11
CA ARG A 388 -7.25 -22.79 15.75
C ARG A 388 -8.02 -22.34 16.98
N GLY A 389 -9.33 -22.53 16.97
CA GLY A 389 -10.20 -22.32 18.13
C GLY A 389 -10.62 -23.63 18.78
N GLU A 390 -11.61 -23.55 19.69
CA GLU A 390 -12.23 -24.72 20.33
C GLU A 390 -12.89 -25.66 19.30
N LYS A 391 -13.37 -25.11 18.19
CA LYS A 391 -14.01 -25.84 17.08
C LYS A 391 -13.02 -26.31 16.00
N GLY A 392 -11.72 -26.36 16.33
CA GLY A 392 -10.67 -26.75 15.39
C GLY A 392 -10.12 -25.58 14.56
N TYR A 393 -9.49 -25.90 13.44
CA TYR A 393 -8.88 -24.93 12.54
C TYR A 393 -9.92 -24.15 11.75
N VAL A 394 -9.64 -22.90 11.41
CA VAL A 394 -10.52 -22.07 10.58
C VAL A 394 -10.83 -22.75 9.23
N VAL A 395 -9.84 -23.40 8.60
CA VAL A 395 -10.02 -24.13 7.33
C VAL A 395 -11.08 -25.23 7.40
N GLU A 396 -11.35 -25.79 8.58
CA GLU A 396 -12.34 -26.86 8.74
C GLU A 396 -13.77 -26.34 8.65
N ARG A 397 -13.98 -25.05 8.91
CA ARG A 397 -15.30 -24.41 8.91
C ARG A 397 -15.50 -23.41 7.77
N HIS A 398 -14.42 -22.77 7.33
CA HIS A 398 -14.49 -21.67 6.39
C HIS A 398 -13.57 -21.85 5.18
N ALA A 399 -14.09 -21.53 4.00
CA ALA A 399 -13.28 -21.33 2.81
C ALA A 399 -12.85 -19.87 2.75
N VAL A 400 -11.55 -19.59 2.84
CA VAL A 400 -11.03 -18.23 2.94
C VAL A 400 -10.34 -17.82 1.63
N ARG A 401 -10.56 -16.57 1.21
CA ARG A 401 -9.72 -15.86 0.23
C ARG A 401 -9.25 -14.53 0.80
N MET A 402 -8.15 -14.05 0.27
CA MET A 402 -7.57 -12.76 0.61
C MET A 402 -7.91 -11.72 -0.47
N LEU A 403 -8.04 -10.47 -0.05
CA LEU A 403 -7.98 -9.31 -0.93
C LEU A 403 -7.03 -8.25 -0.34
N PRO A 404 -6.37 -7.44 -1.17
CA PRO A 404 -5.53 -6.35 -0.70
C PRO A 404 -6.35 -5.13 -0.19
N SER A 405 -7.55 -4.92 -0.72
CA SER A 405 -8.57 -4.01 -0.18
C SER A 405 -9.97 -4.50 -0.57
N ALA A 406 -11.01 -4.03 0.13
CA ALA A 406 -12.38 -4.41 -0.20
C ALA A 406 -12.84 -3.82 -1.55
N GLY A 407 -12.37 -2.62 -1.91
CA GLY A 407 -12.67 -1.91 -3.14
C GLY A 407 -12.25 -2.67 -4.41
N VAL A 408 -11.29 -3.60 -4.30
CA VAL A 408 -10.91 -4.49 -5.41
C VAL A 408 -12.09 -5.35 -5.89
N LEU A 409 -13.07 -5.67 -5.04
CA LEU A 409 -14.25 -6.46 -5.42
C LEU A 409 -15.02 -5.88 -6.62
N LYS A 410 -15.06 -4.55 -6.73
CA LYS A 410 -15.70 -3.84 -7.86
C LYS A 410 -15.06 -4.23 -9.20
N TYR A 411 -13.76 -4.47 -9.20
CA TYR A 411 -12.95 -4.69 -10.41
C TYR A 411 -12.66 -6.16 -10.69
N LEU A 412 -12.94 -7.05 -9.74
CA LEU A 412 -12.80 -8.49 -9.92
C LEU A 412 -13.96 -9.12 -10.70
N ARG A 413 -15.06 -8.40 -10.95
CA ARG A 413 -16.20 -8.90 -11.72
C ARG A 413 -15.94 -8.78 -13.22
N GLY A 414 -16.32 -9.80 -13.97
CA GLY A 414 -16.16 -9.88 -15.42
C GLY A 414 -16.36 -11.30 -15.91
N GLU A 415 -16.64 -11.47 -17.20
CA GLU A 415 -16.80 -12.80 -17.78
C GLU A 415 -15.50 -13.61 -17.63
N LYS A 416 -15.66 -14.91 -17.33
CA LYS A 416 -14.52 -15.84 -17.33
C LYS A 416 -13.94 -15.85 -18.74
N PRO A 417 -12.65 -15.50 -18.94
CA PRO A 417 -12.09 -15.49 -20.26
C PRO A 417 -12.20 -16.89 -20.86
N ALA A 418 -12.95 -17.01 -21.96
CA ALA A 418 -12.99 -18.23 -22.75
C ALA A 418 -11.64 -18.38 -23.44
N LYS A 419 -10.81 -19.30 -22.94
CA LYS A 419 -9.47 -19.55 -23.47
C LYS A 419 -9.43 -20.93 -24.13
N PRO A 420 -8.68 -21.09 -25.23
CA PRO A 420 -8.56 -22.37 -25.93
C PRO A 420 -7.78 -23.42 -25.12
N GLY A 421 -6.82 -22.98 -24.29
CA GLY A 421 -6.06 -23.85 -23.40
C GLY A 421 -6.60 -23.86 -21.96
N ASP A 422 -6.52 -25.01 -21.32
CA ASP A 422 -6.89 -25.19 -19.91
C ASP A 422 -5.76 -24.73 -18.98
N ILE A 423 -4.62 -25.43 -18.98
CA ILE A 423 -3.48 -25.17 -18.08
C ILE A 423 -2.18 -25.02 -18.87
N LEU A 424 -1.43 -23.94 -18.62
CA LEU A 424 -0.02 -23.81 -18.97
C LEU A 424 0.82 -24.04 -17.72
N ALA A 425 1.55 -25.15 -17.64
CA ALA A 425 2.35 -25.52 -16.48
C ALA A 425 3.85 -25.42 -16.79
N PHE A 426 4.59 -24.70 -15.95
CA PHE A 426 6.04 -24.63 -15.95
C PHE A 426 6.58 -25.48 -14.81
N GLY A 427 7.50 -26.40 -15.10
CA GLY A 427 8.05 -27.31 -14.09
C GLY A 427 9.56 -27.42 -14.16
N ASN A 428 10.21 -27.24 -13.01
CA ASN A 428 11.65 -27.45 -12.83
C ASN A 428 12.54 -26.83 -13.94
N PRO A 429 12.55 -25.50 -14.12
CA PRO A 429 13.35 -24.88 -15.18
C PRO A 429 14.85 -25.21 -15.05
N ASP A 430 15.56 -25.33 -16.18
CA ASP A 430 17.01 -25.58 -16.18
C ASP A 430 17.77 -24.28 -15.89
N LEU A 431 18.18 -24.10 -14.63
CA LEU A 431 18.90 -22.91 -14.17
C LEU A 431 20.43 -23.04 -14.28
N GLY A 432 20.95 -24.13 -14.86
CA GLY A 432 22.39 -24.36 -15.03
C GLY A 432 23.16 -24.75 -13.76
N ASP A 433 22.51 -24.83 -12.60
CA ASP A 433 23.08 -25.36 -11.35
C ASP A 433 22.30 -26.61 -10.90
N PRO A 434 22.93 -27.80 -10.83
CA PRO A 434 22.31 -29.02 -10.33
C PRO A 434 21.74 -28.90 -8.90
N LYS A 435 22.24 -27.99 -8.07
CA LYS A 435 21.71 -27.76 -6.71
C LYS A 435 20.35 -27.07 -6.71
N LEU A 436 20.00 -26.42 -7.81
CA LEU A 436 18.71 -25.77 -8.00
C LEU A 436 17.71 -26.70 -8.71
N ASP A 437 18.05 -27.95 -8.97
CA ASP A 437 17.16 -28.91 -9.62
C ASP A 437 16.02 -29.33 -8.70
N LEU A 438 14.78 -29.16 -9.17
CA LEU A 438 13.54 -29.46 -8.46
C LEU A 438 12.79 -30.62 -9.13
N ALA A 439 13.37 -31.83 -9.08
CA ALA A 439 12.80 -33.00 -9.75
C ALA A 439 11.32 -33.27 -9.37
N PHE A 440 10.91 -32.94 -8.14
CA PHE A 440 9.52 -33.07 -7.71
C PHE A 440 8.60 -31.98 -8.25
N ALA A 441 9.11 -30.75 -8.46
CA ALA A 441 8.37 -29.69 -9.13
C ALA A 441 8.06 -30.04 -10.61
N GLN A 442 8.95 -30.81 -11.26
CA GLN A 442 8.67 -31.38 -12.57
C GLN A 442 7.46 -32.33 -12.52
N ASN A 443 7.43 -33.22 -11.52
CA ASN A 443 6.34 -34.16 -11.35
C ASN A 443 5.01 -33.46 -11.02
N GLU A 444 5.06 -32.40 -10.21
CA GLU A 444 3.91 -31.54 -9.93
C GLU A 444 3.34 -30.90 -11.19
N ALA A 445 4.16 -30.23 -12.00
CA ALA A 445 3.70 -29.59 -13.24
C ALA A 445 3.02 -30.59 -14.19
N VAL A 446 3.57 -31.80 -14.30
CA VAL A 446 2.99 -32.90 -15.09
C VAL A 446 1.69 -33.42 -14.48
N ALA A 447 1.61 -33.57 -13.16
CA ALA A 447 0.41 -34.04 -12.48
C ALA A 447 -0.75 -33.03 -12.62
N VAL A 448 -0.43 -31.75 -12.40
CA VAL A 448 -1.38 -30.64 -12.57
C VAL A 448 -1.88 -30.57 -14.02
N SER A 449 -1.00 -30.66 -15.03
CA SER A 449 -1.43 -30.60 -16.43
C SER A 449 -2.35 -31.76 -16.82
N ARG A 450 -2.19 -32.95 -16.22
CA ARG A 450 -3.04 -34.13 -16.47
C ARG A 450 -4.46 -34.01 -15.92
N THR A 451 -4.72 -33.03 -15.05
CA THR A 451 -6.08 -32.81 -14.54
C THR A 451 -7.03 -32.24 -15.60
N ARG A 452 -6.52 -31.73 -16.73
CA ARG A 452 -7.30 -31.11 -17.80
C ARG A 452 -6.77 -31.52 -19.19
N PRO A 453 -7.65 -31.81 -20.17
CA PRO A 453 -7.25 -32.34 -21.46
C PRO A 453 -6.48 -31.33 -22.35
N ASN A 454 -6.82 -30.03 -22.31
CA ASN A 454 -6.21 -29.04 -23.19
C ASN A 454 -5.06 -28.29 -22.50
N SER A 455 -4.16 -29.04 -21.86
CA SER A 455 -3.05 -28.49 -21.09
C SER A 455 -1.72 -28.60 -21.84
N ARG A 456 -0.82 -27.65 -21.59
CA ARG A 456 0.58 -27.67 -22.04
C ARG A 456 1.48 -27.65 -20.82
N VAL A 457 2.49 -28.52 -20.82
CA VAL A 457 3.56 -28.55 -19.82
C VAL A 457 4.87 -28.17 -20.50
N LEU A 458 5.63 -27.29 -19.85
CA LEU A 458 6.94 -26.80 -20.28
C LEU A 458 7.92 -27.13 -19.15
N LEU A 459 8.94 -27.93 -19.46
CA LEU A 459 9.86 -28.47 -18.46
C LEU A 459 11.29 -28.06 -18.77
N ARG A 460 12.13 -27.97 -17.73
CA ARG A 460 13.58 -27.80 -17.89
C ARG A 460 13.89 -26.58 -18.80
N ARG A 461 14.55 -26.80 -19.93
CA ARG A 461 14.96 -25.77 -20.90
C ARG A 461 13.79 -25.15 -21.68
N GLU A 462 12.62 -25.77 -21.70
CA GLU A 462 11.43 -25.22 -22.37
C GLU A 462 10.66 -24.25 -21.47
N ALA A 463 10.90 -24.28 -20.16
CA ALA A 463 10.23 -23.45 -19.18
C ALA A 463 10.85 -22.04 -19.12
N THR A 464 10.74 -21.27 -20.21
CA THR A 464 11.37 -19.94 -20.38
C THR A 464 10.37 -18.79 -20.28
N GLU A 465 10.86 -17.58 -20.01
CA GLU A 465 10.06 -16.35 -20.11
C GLU A 465 9.49 -16.13 -21.51
N THR A 466 10.28 -16.45 -22.54
CA THR A 466 9.87 -16.38 -23.94
C THR A 466 8.67 -17.28 -24.21
N ALA A 467 8.65 -18.48 -23.65
CA ALA A 467 7.52 -19.39 -23.75
C ALA A 467 6.27 -18.86 -23.02
N LEU A 468 6.43 -18.20 -21.86
CA LEU A 468 5.34 -17.52 -21.17
C LEU A 468 4.77 -16.38 -22.03
N ASN A 469 5.61 -15.54 -22.62
CA ASN A 469 5.17 -14.47 -23.51
C ASN A 469 4.43 -15.00 -24.75
N ARG A 470 4.88 -16.13 -25.29
CA ARG A 470 4.29 -16.76 -26.48
C ARG A 470 2.95 -17.43 -26.19
N TYR A 471 2.82 -18.11 -25.04
CA TYR A 471 1.69 -18.99 -24.76
C TYR A 471 0.75 -18.47 -23.67
N GLY A 472 1.20 -17.59 -22.77
CA GLY A 472 0.49 -17.22 -21.54
C GLY A 472 -0.92 -16.69 -21.76
N ASP A 473 -1.16 -15.97 -22.85
CA ASP A 473 -2.50 -15.47 -23.18
C ASP A 473 -3.48 -16.55 -23.69
N GLY A 474 -2.97 -17.70 -24.12
CA GLY A 474 -3.79 -18.79 -24.68
C GLY A 474 -4.42 -19.71 -23.63
N PHE A 475 -4.05 -19.58 -22.35
CA PHE A 475 -4.45 -20.54 -21.31
C PHE A 475 -5.25 -19.88 -20.18
N ARG A 476 -6.26 -20.61 -19.69
CA ARG A 476 -7.11 -20.16 -18.59
C ARG A 476 -6.34 -20.14 -17.27
N TYR A 477 -5.53 -21.16 -17.01
CA TYR A 477 -4.74 -21.28 -15.81
C TYR A 477 -3.25 -21.33 -16.14
N ILE A 478 -2.44 -20.65 -15.35
CA ILE A 478 -0.98 -20.73 -15.44
C ILE A 478 -0.45 -21.25 -14.11
N HIS A 479 0.41 -22.26 -14.16
CA HIS A 479 0.99 -22.90 -12.98
C HIS A 479 2.51 -22.85 -13.06
N PHE A 480 3.15 -22.33 -12.02
CA PHE A 480 4.60 -22.28 -11.89
C PHE A 480 5.04 -23.15 -10.72
N ALA A 481 5.67 -24.29 -11.03
CA ALA A 481 6.40 -25.13 -10.08
C ALA A 481 7.91 -24.89 -10.30
N THR A 482 8.39 -23.77 -9.76
CA THR A 482 9.72 -23.20 -10.03
C THR A 482 10.37 -22.67 -8.75
N HIS A 483 11.55 -22.06 -8.85
CA HIS A 483 12.06 -21.22 -7.75
C HIS A 483 11.44 -19.82 -7.80
N GLY A 484 11.32 -19.21 -6.62
CA GLY A 484 10.97 -17.81 -6.43
C GLY A 484 12.08 -17.12 -5.64
N GLU A 485 12.32 -15.85 -5.95
CA GLU A 485 13.28 -15.00 -5.26
C GLU A 485 12.57 -13.74 -4.77
N PHE A 486 12.69 -13.49 -3.47
CA PHE A 486 12.15 -12.29 -2.84
C PHE A 486 13.29 -11.34 -2.44
N ASP A 487 13.26 -10.12 -2.99
CA ASP A 487 14.20 -9.04 -2.63
C ASP A 487 13.47 -8.02 -1.75
N ALA A 488 13.73 -8.07 -0.44
CA ALA A 488 13.10 -7.18 0.53
C ALA A 488 13.57 -5.71 0.41
N ASP A 489 14.75 -5.46 -0.16
CA ASP A 489 15.31 -4.12 -0.31
C ASP A 489 14.83 -3.47 -1.60
N LYS A 490 14.75 -4.24 -2.68
CA LYS A 490 14.23 -3.84 -4.00
C LYS A 490 13.10 -4.77 -4.44
N PRO A 491 11.87 -4.61 -3.91
CA PRO A 491 10.75 -5.52 -4.19
C PRO A 491 10.44 -5.75 -5.67
N LEU A 492 10.69 -4.75 -6.53
CA LEU A 492 10.49 -4.86 -7.98
C LEU A 492 11.44 -5.88 -8.65
N ASN A 493 12.59 -6.17 -8.03
CA ASN A 493 13.56 -7.15 -8.50
C ASN A 493 13.23 -8.60 -8.07
N SER A 494 12.20 -8.78 -7.23
CA SER A 494 11.70 -10.11 -6.88
C SER A 494 11.27 -10.83 -8.16
N ALA A 495 11.57 -12.12 -8.28
CA ALA A 495 11.44 -12.84 -9.54
C ALA A 495 10.98 -14.28 -9.38
N LEU A 496 10.35 -14.83 -10.43
CA LEU A 496 10.31 -16.27 -10.66
C LEU A 496 11.49 -16.66 -11.54
N LEU A 497 12.20 -17.73 -11.17
CA LEU A 497 13.34 -18.21 -11.92
C LEU A 497 12.87 -19.26 -12.93
N LEU A 498 13.06 -18.93 -14.21
CA LEU A 498 12.79 -19.71 -15.41
C LEU A 498 14.11 -20.01 -16.13
N ALA A 499 14.05 -20.88 -17.14
CA ALA A 499 15.21 -21.17 -17.96
C ALA A 499 15.54 -19.96 -18.86
N GLY A 500 16.81 -19.59 -18.90
CA GLY A 500 17.31 -18.58 -19.83
C GLY A 500 17.38 -19.13 -21.26
N ASP A 501 17.17 -18.25 -22.24
CA ASP A 501 17.31 -18.56 -23.66
C ASP A 501 17.97 -17.39 -24.41
N ALA A 502 17.91 -17.38 -25.74
CA ALA A 502 18.52 -16.34 -26.55
C ALA A 502 17.82 -14.97 -26.42
N GLU A 503 16.57 -14.95 -25.95
CA GLU A 503 15.72 -13.75 -25.89
C GLU A 503 15.56 -13.23 -24.45
N SER A 504 15.70 -14.08 -23.43
CA SER A 504 15.55 -13.70 -22.03
C SER A 504 16.57 -14.33 -21.09
N ASP A 505 16.86 -13.63 -20.00
CA ASP A 505 17.75 -14.07 -18.91
C ASP A 505 17.13 -15.10 -17.96
N GLY A 506 15.85 -15.44 -18.14
CA GLY A 506 15.13 -16.41 -17.32
C GLY A 506 14.65 -15.85 -15.98
N ARG A 507 14.82 -14.54 -15.71
CA ARG A 507 14.35 -13.90 -14.47
C ARG A 507 13.07 -13.13 -14.72
N LEU A 508 11.92 -13.75 -14.44
CA LEU A 508 10.62 -13.08 -14.54
C LEU A 508 10.39 -12.18 -13.33
N THR A 509 10.85 -10.93 -13.40
CA THR A 509 10.77 -9.95 -12.31
C THR A 509 9.42 -9.23 -12.25
N VAL A 510 9.11 -8.61 -11.10
CA VAL A 510 7.88 -7.83 -10.91
C VAL A 510 7.80 -6.65 -11.89
N ASP A 511 8.92 -5.99 -12.22
CA ASP A 511 8.94 -4.91 -13.22
C ASP A 511 8.54 -5.40 -14.62
N LYS A 512 9.01 -6.59 -15.04
CA LYS A 512 8.61 -7.20 -16.32
C LYS A 512 7.12 -7.54 -16.33
N LEU A 513 6.56 -7.99 -15.21
CA LEU A 513 5.12 -8.26 -15.07
C LEU A 513 4.26 -6.99 -15.29
N TYR A 514 4.77 -5.80 -14.95
CA TYR A 514 4.09 -4.52 -15.25
C TYR A 514 4.06 -4.16 -16.74
N SER A 515 4.83 -4.85 -17.59
CA SER A 515 4.76 -4.69 -19.05
C SER A 515 4.07 -5.87 -19.74
N MET A 516 3.78 -6.93 -18.98
CA MET A 516 3.20 -8.16 -19.48
C MET A 516 1.68 -8.06 -19.62
N LYS A 517 1.14 -8.78 -20.60
CA LYS A 517 -0.31 -8.96 -20.76
C LYS A 517 -0.66 -10.43 -20.65
N LEU A 518 -1.42 -10.72 -19.61
CA LEU A 518 -2.02 -12.02 -19.33
C LEU A 518 -3.54 -11.83 -19.26
N HIS A 519 -4.27 -12.90 -19.57
CA HIS A 519 -5.71 -12.97 -19.35
C HIS A 519 -6.06 -14.31 -18.71
N ALA A 520 -5.30 -14.66 -17.67
CA ALA A 520 -5.48 -15.87 -16.90
C ALA A 520 -6.59 -15.68 -15.85
N ASP A 521 -7.42 -16.70 -15.69
CA ASP A 521 -8.39 -16.77 -14.60
C ASP A 521 -7.71 -17.09 -13.26
N LEU A 522 -6.58 -17.80 -13.30
CA LEU A 522 -5.77 -18.13 -12.13
C LEU A 522 -4.29 -18.28 -12.51
N VAL A 523 -3.42 -17.67 -11.71
CA VAL A 523 -1.98 -17.95 -11.69
C VAL A 523 -1.62 -18.62 -10.36
N THR A 524 -1.00 -19.80 -10.41
CA THR A 524 -0.52 -20.50 -9.21
C THR A 524 1.00 -20.41 -9.15
N LEU A 525 1.52 -19.81 -8.09
CA LEU A 525 2.94 -19.66 -7.80
C LEU A 525 3.37 -20.72 -6.77
N SER A 526 3.54 -21.95 -7.22
CA SER A 526 4.10 -23.07 -6.46
C SER A 526 5.63 -22.96 -6.39
N ALA A 527 6.08 -21.82 -5.89
CA ALA A 527 7.47 -21.48 -5.66
C ALA A 527 7.60 -21.02 -4.20
N CYS A 528 8.77 -21.18 -3.62
CA CYS A 528 9.01 -20.79 -2.22
C CYS A 528 8.76 -19.29 -2.03
N GLU A 529 8.04 -18.91 -0.97
CA GLU A 529 7.91 -17.53 -0.50
C GLU A 529 7.31 -16.53 -1.50
N THR A 530 6.54 -17.00 -2.48
CA THR A 530 5.97 -16.16 -3.55
C THR A 530 4.88 -15.20 -3.10
N GLY A 531 4.30 -15.46 -1.93
CA GLY A 531 3.33 -14.59 -1.25
C GLY A 531 3.98 -13.62 -0.28
N LEU A 532 5.29 -13.73 -0.03
CA LEU A 532 6.02 -12.75 0.77
C LEU A 532 6.30 -11.52 -0.11
N GLY A 533 5.58 -10.44 0.17
CA GLY A 533 5.86 -9.11 -0.38
C GLY A 533 6.42 -8.18 0.70
N LYS A 534 6.97 -7.04 0.29
CA LYS A 534 7.26 -5.94 1.24
C LYS A 534 6.00 -5.09 1.39
N ILE A 535 5.54 -4.95 2.64
CA ILE A 535 4.51 -3.98 2.97
C ILE A 535 5.18 -2.60 2.98
N VAL A 536 4.69 -1.70 2.14
CA VAL A 536 5.12 -0.30 2.10
C VAL A 536 4.00 0.61 2.61
N ASN A 537 4.26 1.91 2.68
CA ASN A 537 3.30 2.88 3.24
C ASN A 537 1.92 2.77 2.54
N GLY A 538 0.83 2.94 3.29
CA GLY A 538 -0.52 2.73 2.77
C GLY A 538 -0.92 1.26 2.59
N ASP A 539 -0.18 0.32 3.21
CA ASP A 539 -0.43 -1.13 3.14
C ASP A 539 -0.43 -1.71 1.71
N ASP A 540 0.25 -1.03 0.79
CA ASP A 540 0.50 -1.53 -0.55
C ASP A 540 1.51 -2.69 -0.44
N MET A 541 1.12 -3.92 -0.78
CA MET A 541 2.08 -5.03 -0.93
C MET A 541 2.73 -4.97 -2.30
N VAL A 542 4.05 -4.74 -2.34
CA VAL A 542 4.84 -4.85 -3.57
C VAL A 542 5.45 -6.25 -3.64
N GLY A 543 5.18 -6.96 -4.73
CA GLY A 543 5.64 -8.33 -4.96
C GLY A 543 4.94 -9.01 -6.13
N LEU A 544 5.21 -10.30 -6.32
CA LEU A 544 4.70 -11.10 -7.45
C LEU A 544 3.16 -11.12 -7.52
N THR A 545 2.48 -11.19 -6.37
CA THR A 545 1.01 -11.11 -6.31
C THR A 545 0.48 -9.88 -7.05
N ARG A 546 1.03 -8.69 -6.78
CA ARG A 546 0.59 -7.46 -7.45
C ARG A 546 0.96 -7.46 -8.94
N GLY A 547 2.17 -7.90 -9.28
CA GLY A 547 2.65 -7.97 -10.67
C GLY A 547 1.74 -8.82 -11.56
N PHE A 548 1.31 -10.00 -11.08
CA PHE A 548 0.41 -10.86 -11.85
C PHE A 548 -1.03 -10.34 -11.92
N LEU A 549 -1.55 -9.69 -10.86
CA LEU A 549 -2.85 -9.00 -10.94
C LEU A 549 -2.81 -7.89 -11.99
N TYR A 550 -1.70 -7.12 -12.03
CA TYR A 550 -1.49 -6.10 -13.06
C TYR A 550 -1.46 -6.71 -14.46
N ALA A 551 -0.63 -7.74 -14.65
CA ALA A 551 -0.46 -8.42 -15.93
C ALA A 551 -1.81 -8.91 -16.47
N GLY A 552 -2.76 -9.23 -15.57
CA GLY A 552 -4.17 -9.45 -15.88
C GLY A 552 -4.71 -10.77 -15.36
N SER A 553 -4.03 -11.39 -14.39
CA SER A 553 -4.59 -12.51 -13.65
C SER A 553 -5.77 -12.05 -12.79
N ARG A 554 -6.86 -12.81 -12.79
CA ARG A 554 -8.05 -12.53 -11.96
C ARG A 554 -7.88 -13.00 -10.51
N SER A 555 -7.05 -14.02 -10.29
CA SER A 555 -6.65 -14.46 -8.96
C SER A 555 -5.32 -15.18 -8.97
N ILE A 556 -4.73 -15.29 -7.79
CA ILE A 556 -3.40 -15.83 -7.62
C ILE A 556 -3.38 -16.73 -6.40
N VAL A 557 -2.75 -17.90 -6.52
CA VAL A 557 -2.36 -18.73 -5.38
C VAL A 557 -0.87 -18.57 -5.14
N THR A 558 -0.48 -18.19 -3.92
CA THR A 558 0.93 -17.97 -3.55
C THR A 558 1.27 -18.68 -2.25
N SER A 559 2.56 -18.95 -2.01
CA SER A 559 3.05 -19.61 -0.79
C SER A 559 3.61 -18.59 0.22
N LEU A 560 3.38 -18.82 1.52
CA LEU A 560 3.87 -17.96 2.60
C LEU A 560 5.27 -18.34 3.12
N TRP A 561 5.74 -19.55 2.81
CA TRP A 561 7.04 -20.06 3.24
C TRP A 561 7.57 -21.09 2.24
N LYS A 562 8.81 -21.54 2.46
CA LYS A 562 9.39 -22.67 1.73
C LYS A 562 8.63 -23.96 2.03
N VAL A 563 8.02 -24.53 1.00
CA VAL A 563 7.13 -25.70 1.11
C VAL A 563 7.88 -27.02 0.90
N ASP A 564 7.30 -28.11 1.40
CA ASP A 564 7.74 -29.47 1.10
C ASP A 564 7.22 -29.92 -0.28
N ASP A 565 8.10 -30.46 -1.11
CA ASP A 565 7.78 -30.78 -2.49
C ASP A 565 6.71 -31.87 -2.64
N LEU A 566 6.72 -32.92 -1.80
CA LEU A 566 5.77 -34.03 -1.90
C LEU A 566 4.38 -33.63 -1.41
N ALA A 567 4.31 -32.89 -0.32
CA ALA A 567 3.05 -32.34 0.18
C ALA A 567 2.46 -31.33 -0.80
N THR A 568 3.29 -30.47 -1.39
CA THR A 568 2.87 -29.46 -2.37
C THR A 568 2.35 -30.09 -3.64
N SER A 569 3.06 -31.06 -4.21
CA SER A 569 2.62 -31.78 -5.41
C SER A 569 1.26 -32.45 -5.20
N PHE A 570 1.05 -33.07 -4.03
CA PHE A 570 -0.24 -33.64 -3.65
C PHE A 570 -1.33 -32.57 -3.53
N LEU A 571 -1.07 -31.49 -2.78
CA LEU A 571 -2.03 -30.40 -2.55
C LEU A 571 -2.43 -29.73 -3.88
N MET A 572 -1.48 -29.44 -4.77
CA MET A 572 -1.77 -28.80 -6.06
C MET A 572 -2.54 -29.72 -6.99
N THR A 573 -2.22 -31.01 -7.02
CA THR A 573 -2.99 -32.00 -7.80
C THR A 573 -4.44 -32.08 -7.31
N GLU A 574 -4.65 -32.13 -5.99
CA GLU A 574 -6.00 -32.09 -5.40
C GLU A 574 -6.70 -30.77 -5.71
N PHE A 575 -6.01 -29.64 -5.62
CA PHE A 575 -6.58 -28.32 -5.91
C PHE A 575 -7.12 -28.24 -7.34
N TYR A 576 -6.31 -28.56 -8.34
CA TYR A 576 -6.73 -28.52 -9.75
C TYR A 576 -7.79 -29.58 -10.09
N SER A 577 -7.78 -30.73 -9.43
CA SER A 577 -8.84 -31.73 -9.56
C SER A 577 -10.17 -31.22 -9.02
N ASN A 578 -10.16 -30.56 -7.86
CA ASN A 578 -11.36 -30.00 -7.24
C ASN A 578 -11.88 -28.75 -7.99
N LEU A 579 -11.01 -27.98 -8.66
CA LEU A 579 -11.39 -26.84 -9.52
C LEU A 579 -12.31 -27.20 -10.70
N GLN A 580 -12.49 -28.50 -11.00
CA GLN A 580 -13.47 -28.96 -11.99
C GLN A 580 -14.90 -28.91 -11.48
N LYS A 581 -15.09 -28.95 -10.16
CA LYS A 581 -16.39 -29.14 -9.50
C LYS A 581 -16.75 -28.01 -8.54
N ALA A 582 -15.77 -27.22 -8.12
CA ALA A 582 -15.92 -26.15 -7.14
C ALA A 582 -15.21 -24.87 -7.61
N ASP A 583 -15.55 -23.76 -6.95
CA ASP A 583 -14.81 -22.51 -7.11
C ASP A 583 -13.39 -22.62 -6.53
N LYS A 584 -12.56 -21.60 -6.75
CA LYS A 584 -11.15 -21.62 -6.34
C LYS A 584 -10.96 -21.69 -4.82
N ARG A 585 -11.87 -21.12 -4.03
CA ARG A 585 -11.79 -21.13 -2.55
C ARG A 585 -12.06 -22.52 -2.02
N ASP A 586 -13.17 -23.10 -2.45
CA ASP A 586 -13.63 -24.41 -2.01
C ASP A 586 -12.72 -25.52 -2.54
N ALA A 587 -12.21 -25.39 -3.76
CA ALA A 587 -11.20 -26.29 -4.29
C ALA A 587 -9.90 -26.26 -3.46
N LEU A 588 -9.40 -25.06 -3.11
CA LEU A 588 -8.19 -24.93 -2.29
C LEU A 588 -8.42 -25.47 -0.88
N ARG A 589 -9.55 -25.13 -0.25
CA ARG A 589 -9.93 -25.68 1.06
C ARG A 589 -9.99 -27.21 1.04
N SER A 590 -10.60 -27.80 0.02
CA SER A 590 -10.73 -29.26 -0.09
C SER A 590 -9.34 -29.92 -0.22
N ALA A 591 -8.46 -29.34 -1.02
CA ALA A 591 -7.07 -29.77 -1.13
C ALA A 591 -6.30 -29.66 0.19
N MET A 592 -6.48 -28.56 0.93
CA MET A 592 -5.87 -28.37 2.27
C MET A 592 -6.37 -29.43 3.26
N LEU A 593 -7.66 -29.75 3.26
CA LEU A 593 -8.23 -30.78 4.15
C LEU A 593 -7.73 -32.18 3.79
N ALA A 594 -7.63 -32.50 2.49
CA ALA A 594 -7.03 -33.75 2.03
C ALA A 594 -5.54 -33.84 2.43
N ALA A 595 -4.78 -32.77 2.22
CA ALA A 595 -3.38 -32.69 2.59
C ALA A 595 -3.20 -32.81 4.12
N LYS A 596 -4.03 -32.15 4.91
CA LYS A 596 -4.05 -32.28 6.38
C LYS A 596 -4.32 -33.70 6.85
N SER A 597 -5.21 -34.43 6.18
CA SER A 597 -5.48 -35.84 6.52
C SER A 597 -4.24 -36.72 6.34
N LYS A 598 -3.45 -36.45 5.29
CA LYS A 598 -2.22 -37.19 4.97
C LYS A 598 -0.99 -36.70 5.75
N TYR A 599 -0.91 -35.40 5.98
CA TYR A 599 0.19 -34.68 6.61
C TYR A 599 -0.38 -33.70 7.67
N PRO A 600 -0.60 -34.15 8.92
CA PRO A 600 -1.36 -33.38 9.91
C PRO A 600 -0.80 -32.00 10.26
N HIS A 601 0.53 -31.83 10.20
CA HIS A 601 1.20 -30.59 10.60
C HIS A 601 0.87 -29.44 9.62
N PRO A 602 0.43 -28.25 10.10
CA PRO A 602 0.02 -27.13 9.24
C PRO A 602 1.07 -26.61 8.26
N PHE A 603 2.36 -26.85 8.53
CA PHE A 603 3.43 -26.61 7.56
C PHE A 603 3.13 -27.13 6.15
N TYR A 604 2.53 -28.32 6.06
CA TYR A 604 2.31 -29.03 4.81
C TYR A 604 1.05 -28.60 4.04
N TRP A 605 0.08 -27.99 4.71
CA TRP A 605 -1.22 -27.70 4.09
C TRP A 605 -1.66 -26.23 4.19
N ALA A 606 -1.08 -25.43 5.09
CA ALA A 606 -1.49 -24.04 5.32
C ALA A 606 -0.61 -23.01 4.62
N ALA A 607 0.33 -23.44 3.78
CA ALA A 607 1.31 -22.56 3.14
C ALA A 607 0.70 -21.67 2.06
N PHE A 608 -0.36 -22.12 1.39
CA PHE A 608 -0.91 -21.47 0.21
C PHE A 608 -2.08 -20.55 0.55
N GLN A 609 -2.14 -19.39 -0.10
CA GLN A 609 -3.24 -18.45 0.02
C GLN A 609 -3.79 -18.09 -1.36
N LEU A 610 -5.12 -18.00 -1.47
CA LEU A 610 -5.80 -17.51 -2.66
C LEU A 610 -6.07 -16.01 -2.49
N THR A 611 -5.57 -15.18 -3.42
CA THR A 611 -5.85 -13.75 -3.50
C THR A 611 -6.63 -13.42 -4.77
N GLY A 612 -7.70 -12.60 -4.66
CA GLY A 612 -8.45 -12.10 -5.82
C GLY A 612 -9.80 -12.80 -6.03
N ASN A 613 -10.19 -12.98 -7.30
CA ASN A 613 -11.48 -13.57 -7.63
C ASN A 613 -11.55 -15.07 -7.29
N ALA A 614 -12.69 -15.52 -6.79
CA ALA A 614 -12.87 -16.91 -6.41
C ALA A 614 -13.59 -17.76 -7.46
N ASP A 615 -14.56 -17.18 -8.14
CA ASP A 615 -15.48 -17.91 -9.02
C ASP A 615 -14.81 -18.39 -10.30
#